data_AF-A0A7C3P3M7-F1
#
_entry.id   AF-A0A7C3P3M7-F1
#
_cell.length_a   1.000
_cell.length_b   1.000
_cell.length_c   1.000
_cell.angle_alpha   90.00
_cell.angle_beta   90.00
_cell.angle_gamma   90.00
#
_symmetry.space_group_name_H-M   'P 1'
#
loop_
_entity.id
_entity.type
_entity.pdbx_description
1 polymer ?
#
loop_
_entity_poly.entity_id
_entity_poly.type
_entity_poly.pdbx_seq_one_letter_code
_entity_poly.pdbx_strand_id
1 'polypeptide(L)' 'MIKNHEFRKFEIEFVKKERVDIEKNFSLMEALHHEAVTLGVLPPKNPPDGIEVDLKIAKAVNSV' A
#
# COMPACT_ATOMS: atom_id res chain seq x y z
N MET A 1 21.88 7.46 14.39
CA MET A 1 22.36 7.43 12.98
C MET A 1 23.86 7.23 12.96
N ILE A 2 24.32 5.99 12.82
CA ILE A 2 25.73 5.68 12.54
C ILE A 2 25.82 5.40 11.03
N LYS A 3 26.49 6.28 10.29
CA LYS A 3 26.62 6.20 8.82
C LYS A 3 27.78 5.25 8.43
N ASN A 4 27.71 3.98 8.84
CA ASN A 4 28.65 2.96 8.38
C ASN A 4 27.93 2.00 7.41
N HIS A 5 28.55 1.72 6.27
CA HIS A 5 28.04 0.82 5.23
C HIS A 5 27.70 -0.58 5.77
N GLU A 6 28.55 -1.11 6.66
CA GLU A 6 28.34 -2.44 7.24
C GLU A 6 27.15 -2.47 8.20
N PHE A 7 26.92 -1.38 8.93
CA PHE A 7 25.74 -1.24 9.78
C PHE A 7 24.45 -1.18 8.94
N ARG A 8 24.48 -0.49 7.80
CA ARG A 8 23.33 -0.40 6.89
C ARG A 8 22.98 -1.74 6.26
N LYS A 9 23.99 -2.53 5.88
CA LYS A 9 23.78 -3.92 5.42
C LYS A 9 23.14 -4.77 6.51
N PHE A 10 23.64 -4.68 7.75
CA PHE A 10 23.07 -5.39 8.88
C PHE A 10 21.61 -5.01 9.12
N GLU A 11 21.26 -3.72 9.11
CA GLU A 11 19.88 -3.26 9.28
C GLU A 11 18.96 -3.82 8.18
N ILE A 12 19.39 -3.79 6.91
CA ILE A 12 18.61 -4.34 5.79
C ILE A 12 18.38 -5.84 5.98
N GLU A 13 19.42 -6.60 6.33
CA GLU A 13 19.31 -8.04 6.56
C GLU A 13 18.50 -8.40 7.82
N PHE A 14 18.51 -7.53 8.83
CA PHE A 14 17.72 -7.68 10.03
C PHE A 14 16.22 -7.46 9.75
N VAL A 15 15.87 -6.37 9.07
CA VAL A 15 14.48 -6.04 8.69
C VAL A 15 13.89 -7.11 7.77
N LYS A 16 14.67 -7.69 6.85
CA LYS A 16 14.21 -8.79 5.99
C LYS A 16 13.78 -10.05 6.75
N LYS A 17 14.28 -10.25 7.97
CA LYS A 17 13.95 -11.40 8.82
C LYS A 17 12.73 -11.15 9.70
N GLU A 18 12.29 -9.91 9.84
CA GLU A 18 11.04 -9.61 10.54
C GLU A 18 9.84 -10.11 9.74
N ARG A 19 8.84 -10.61 10.46
CA ARG A 19 7.56 -10.95 9.84
C ARG A 19 6.87 -9.67 9.41
N VAL A 20 6.38 -9.65 8.18
CA VAL A 20 5.60 -8.54 7.65
C VAL A 20 4.28 -8.45 8.43
N ASP A 21 4.08 -7.32 9.10
CA ASP A 21 2.79 -6.95 9.68
C ASP A 21 1.91 -6.34 8.58
N ILE A 22 1.07 -7.20 7.99
CA ILE A 22 0.22 -6.84 6.86
C ILE A 22 -0.80 -5.77 7.26
N GLU A 23 -1.40 -5.89 8.45
CA GLU A 23 -2.41 -4.95 8.93
C GLU A 23 -1.83 -3.55 9.11
N LYS A 24 -0.66 -3.47 9.75
CA LYS A 24 0.07 -2.21 9.92
C LYS A 24 0.44 -1.58 8.57
N ASN A 25 0.88 -2.39 7.60
CA ASN A 25 1.24 -1.89 6.28
C ASN A 25 0.04 -1.33 5.51
N PHE A 26 -1.12 -2.01 5.56
CA PHE A 26 -2.33 -1.49 4.96
C PHE A 26 -2.82 -0.22 5.64
N SER A 27 -2.77 -0.16 6.98
CA SER A 27 -3.11 1.06 7.73
C SER A 27 -2.23 2.24 7.32
N LEU A 28 -0.92 2.02 7.16
CA LEU A 28 0.01 3.06 6.70
C LEU A 28 -0.28 3.49 5.26
N MET A 29 -0.56 2.53 4.37
CA MET A 29 -0.88 2.80 2.97
C MET A 29 -2.15 3.66 2.85
N GLU A 30 -3.21 3.33 3.59
CA GLU A 30 -4.45 4.12 3.61
C GLU A 30 -4.24 5.54 4.14
N ALA A 31 -3.44 5.71 5.20
CA ALA A 31 -3.12 7.03 5.73
C ALA A 31 -2.35 7.89 4.71
N LEU A 32 -1.35 7.30 4.03
CA LEU A 32 -0.58 8.00 3.00
C LEU A 32 -1.44 8.34 1.77
N HIS A 33 -2.33 7.43 1.37
CA HIS A 33 -3.26 7.68 0.28
C HIS A 33 -4.22 8.83 0.61
N HIS A 34 -4.79 8.84 1.83
CA HIS A 34 -5.66 9.91 2.29
C HIS A 34 -4.95 11.27 2.31
N GLU A 35 -3.70 11.31 2.80
CA GLU A 35 -2.89 12.53 2.79
C GLU A 35 -2.60 13.00 1.36
N ALA A 36 -2.20 12.10 0.47
CA ALA A 36 -1.89 12.43 -0.92
C ALA A 36 -3.11 12.97 -1.69
N VAL A 37 -4.31 12.46 -1.40
CA VAL A 37 -5.58 13.01 -1.91
C VAL A 37 -5.86 14.39 -1.31
N THR A 38 -5.68 14.55 0.00
CA THR A 38 -5.87 15.83 0.72
C THR A 38 -4.94 16.93 0.18
N LEU A 39 -3.70 16.58 -0.11
CA LEU A 39 -2.70 17.47 -0.71
C LEU A 39 -2.94 17.73 -2.21
N GLY A 40 -3.92 17.06 -2.82
CA GLY A 40 -4.24 17.19 -4.26
C GLY A 40 -3.17 16.60 -5.19
N VAL A 41 -2.23 15.81 -4.68
CA VAL A 41 -1.21 15.12 -5.48
C VAL A 41 -1.83 13.91 -6.18
N LEU A 42 -2.73 13.21 -5.50
CA LEU A 42 -3.55 12.17 -6.09
C LEU A 42 -4.97 12.71 -6.33
N PRO A 43 -5.60 12.33 -7.45
CA PRO A 43 -7.00 12.68 -7.67
C PRO A 43 -7.85 12.01 -6.56
N PRO A 44 -8.87 12.71 -6.04
CA PRO A 44 -9.85 12.06 -5.18
C PRO A 44 -10.47 10.89 -5.93
N LYS A 45 -10.79 9.83 -5.19
CA LYS A 45 -11.36 8.59 -5.73
C LYS A 45 -12.54 8.94 -6.65
N ASN A 46 -12.32 8.87 -7.96
CA ASN A 46 -13.36 9.13 -8.94
C ASN A 46 -14.33 7.94 -8.91
N PRO A 47 -15.64 8.15 -8.71
CA PRO A 47 -16.62 7.06 -8.66
C PRO A 47 -16.54 6.08 -9.85
N PRO A 48 -16.29 6.52 -11.10
CA PRO A 48 -16.16 5.60 -12.24
C PRO A 48 -14.97 4.62 -12.16
N ASP A 49 -13.87 4.99 -11.51
CA ASP A 49 -12.63 4.21 -11.54
C ASP A 49 -12.72 2.90 -10.73
N GLY A 50 -13.64 2.83 -9.76
CA GLY A 50 -13.91 1.63 -8.97
C GLY A 50 -15.02 0.74 -9.56
N ILE A 51 -15.99 1.35 -10.25
CA ILE A 51 -17.17 0.64 -10.78
C ILE A 51 -16.77 -0.41 -11.81
N GLU A 52 -15.75 -0.15 -12.63
CA GLU A 52 -15.32 -1.10 -13.65
C GLU A 52 -14.66 -2.36 -13.04
N VAL A 53 -13.94 -2.18 -11.93
CA VAL A 53 -13.36 -3.28 -11.14
C VAL A 53 -14.46 -4.06 -10.44
N ASP A 54 -15.41 -3.38 -9.80
CA ASP A 54 -16.55 -4.00 -9.13
C ASP A 54 -17.42 -4.79 -10.13
N LEU A 55 -17.66 -4.25 -11.34
CA LEU A 55 -18.36 -4.94 -12.43
C LEU A 55 -17.60 -6.17 -12.93
N LYS A 56 -16.26 -6.11 -13.04
CA LYS A 56 -15.43 -7.28 -13.42
C LYS A 56 -15.50 -8.38 -12.36
N ILE A 57 -15.41 -8.01 -11.08
CA ILE A 57 -15.54 -8.95 -9.96
C ILE A 57 -16.96 -9.56 -9.94
N ALA A 58 -18.00 -8.74 -10.04
CA ALA A 58 -19.39 -9.20 -10.08
C ALA A 58 -19.66 -10.15 -11.26
N LYS A 59 -19.11 -9.85 -12.44
CA LYS A 59 -19.15 -10.77 -13.59
C LYS A 59 -18.46 -12.09 -13.27
N ALA A 60 -17.23 -12.06 -12.77
CA ALA A 60 -16.48 -13.27 -12.46
C ALA A 60 -17.20 -14.16 -11.44
N VAL A 61 -17.82 -13.58 -10.41
CA VAL A 61 -18.58 -14.30 -9.38
C VAL A 61 -19.90 -14.87 -9.93
N ASN A 62 -20.65 -14.08 -10.70
CA ASN A 62 -21.96 -14.51 -11.23
C ASN A 62 -21.88 -15.38 -12.51
N SER A 63 -20.68 -15.62 -13.04
CA SER A 63 -20.46 -16.48 -14.21
C SER A 63 -20.10 -17.93 -13.84
N VAL A 64 -20.20 -18.28 -12.56
CA VAL A 64 -19.97 -19.63 -12.01
C VAL A 64 -21.31 -20.29 -11.69
#